data_AF-A0A1M7QS74-F1
#
_entry.id   AF-A0A1M7QS74-F1
#
_cell.length_a   1.000
_cell.length_b   1.000
_cell.length_c   1.000
_cell.angle_alpha   90.00
_cell.angle_beta   90.00
_cell.angle_gamma   90.00
#
_symmetry.space_group_name_H-M   'P 1'
#
loop_
_entity.id
_entity.type
_entity.pdbx_description
1 polymer ?
#
loop_
_entity_poly.entity_id
_entity_poly.type
_entity_poly.pdbx_seq_one_letter_code
_entity_poly.pdbx_strand_id
1 'polypeptide(L)'
;MTQATIHSTICKSGYTATIRPPASVTGAEKKLSEKSYGTTSSPNVTEYDHLLSLEDGGDPNDPKNLWPEPPDPGHTHGINNAKDPVETRLKQAVCSGKVTLAAAQQALVSDWTTALARLGLK
;
A
#
# COMPACT_ATOMS: atom_id res chain seq x y z
N MET A 1 3.92 -8.03 -10.80
CA MET A 1 5.26 -7.38 -10.79
C MET A 1 6.34 -8.45 -10.62
N THR A 2 7.56 -8.28 -11.15
CA THR A 2 8.68 -9.20 -10.89
C THR A 2 9.98 -8.45 -10.61
N GLN A 3 10.99 -9.14 -10.06
CA GLN A 3 12.33 -8.58 -9.84
C GLN A 3 12.94 -8.03 -11.16
N ALA A 4 12.69 -8.69 -12.29
CA ALA A 4 13.24 -8.28 -13.58
C ALA A 4 12.64 -6.96 -14.11
N THR A 5 11.46 -6.57 -13.62
CA THR A 5 10.72 -5.40 -14.13
C THR A 5 10.81 -4.18 -13.22
N ILE A 6 11.48 -4.25 -12.05
CA ILE A 6 11.44 -3.15 -11.06
C ILE A 6 11.96 -1.82 -11.61
N HIS A 7 12.96 -1.85 -12.49
CA HIS A 7 13.57 -0.65 -13.06
C HIS A 7 12.72 0.04 -14.13
N SER A 8 11.75 -0.67 -14.73
CA SER A 8 10.75 -0.08 -15.64
C SER A 8 9.42 0.24 -14.94
N THR A 9 9.31 -0.06 -13.65
CA THR A 9 8.07 0.04 -12.87
C THR A 9 8.30 0.79 -11.55
N ILE A 10 8.31 0.13 -10.40
CA ILE A 10 8.33 0.75 -9.06
C ILE A 10 9.54 1.66 -8.81
N CYS A 11 10.66 1.43 -9.49
CA CYS A 11 11.85 2.28 -9.38
C CYS A 11 11.83 3.47 -10.34
N LYS A 12 10.81 3.59 -11.20
CA LYS A 12 10.59 4.74 -12.08
C LYS A 12 9.72 5.77 -11.36
N SER A 13 10.22 7.00 -11.28
CA SER A 13 9.46 8.11 -10.70
C SER A 13 8.09 8.26 -11.39
N GLY A 14 7.04 8.44 -10.58
CA GLY A 14 5.66 8.61 -11.05
C GLY A 14 4.95 7.33 -11.50
N TYR A 15 5.57 6.14 -11.42
CA TYR A 15 4.96 4.88 -11.91
C TYR A 15 3.57 4.62 -11.31
N THR A 16 3.40 4.77 -10.00
CA THR A 16 2.12 4.48 -9.34
C THR A 16 0.97 5.34 -9.86
N ALA A 17 1.23 6.61 -10.21
CA ALA A 17 0.23 7.49 -10.82
C ALA A 17 -0.25 6.99 -12.18
N THR A 18 0.55 6.19 -12.89
CA THR A 18 0.20 5.65 -14.22
C THR A 18 -0.68 4.40 -14.17
N ILE A 19 -0.77 3.73 -13.01
CA ILE A 19 -1.52 2.48 -12.84
C ILE A 19 -2.74 2.63 -11.93
N ARG A 20 -2.88 3.76 -11.23
CA ARG A 20 -4.02 4.01 -10.34
C ARG A 20 -5.32 4.06 -11.15
N PRO A 21 -6.36 3.29 -10.76
CA PRO A 21 -7.67 3.40 -11.37
C PRO A 21 -8.28 4.79 -11.11
N PRO A 22 -9.21 5.25 -11.95
CA PRO A 22 -9.94 6.48 -11.69
C PRO A 22 -10.66 6.44 -10.34
N ALA A 23 -10.72 7.56 -9.64
CA ALA A 23 -11.39 7.67 -8.34
C ALA A 23 -12.89 7.30 -8.39
N SER A 24 -13.53 7.37 -9.57
CA SER A 24 -14.91 6.90 -9.75
C SER A 24 -15.05 5.38 -9.61
N VAL A 25 -14.02 4.61 -9.95
CA VAL A 25 -13.98 3.15 -9.79
C VAL A 25 -13.74 2.81 -8.33
N THR A 26 -12.60 3.24 -7.78
CA THR A 26 -12.21 2.91 -6.40
C THR A 26 -13.15 3.51 -5.37
N GLY A 27 -13.77 4.67 -5.64
CA GLY A 27 -14.78 5.26 -4.77
C GLY A 27 -16.09 4.48 -4.71
N ALA A 28 -16.49 3.79 -5.78
CA ALA A 28 -17.65 2.91 -5.76
C ALA A 28 -17.32 1.60 -5.02
N GLU A 29 -16.16 1.03 -5.27
CA GLU A 29 -15.67 -0.18 -4.60
C GLU A 29 -15.49 0.03 -3.09
N LYS A 30 -14.88 1.15 -2.67
CA LYS A 30 -14.73 1.53 -1.27
C LYS A 30 -16.07 1.48 -0.52
N LYS A 31 -17.11 2.11 -1.07
CA LYS A 31 -18.46 2.13 -0.46
C LYS A 31 -19.05 0.74 -0.28
N LEU A 32 -18.84 -0.15 -1.25
CA LEU A 32 -19.30 -1.54 -1.16
C LEU A 32 -18.49 -2.32 -0.11
N SER A 33 -17.18 -2.07 -0.03
CA SER A 33 -16.29 -2.68 0.94
C SER A 33 -16.63 -2.21 2.36
N GLU A 34 -16.77 -0.91 2.61
CA GLU A 34 -17.21 -0.39 3.92
C GLU A 34 -18.53 -1.01 4.38
N LYS A 35 -19.49 -1.18 3.46
CA LYS A 35 -20.76 -1.86 3.74
C LYS A 35 -20.57 -3.33 4.12
N SER A 36 -19.64 -4.05 3.48
CA SER A 36 -19.39 -5.46 3.79
C SER A 36 -18.72 -5.66 5.16
N TYR A 37 -17.90 -4.70 5.59
CA TYR A 37 -17.29 -4.67 6.93
C TYR A 37 -18.26 -4.20 8.03
N GLY A 38 -19.49 -3.81 7.69
CA GLY A 38 -20.46 -3.29 8.65
C GLY A 38 -20.11 -1.90 9.18
N THR A 39 -19.20 -1.20 8.51
CA THR A 39 -18.72 0.12 8.91
C THR A 39 -19.82 1.16 8.71
N THR A 40 -20.30 1.75 9.81
CA THR A 40 -21.30 2.84 9.79
C THR A 40 -20.66 4.23 9.83
N SER A 41 -19.34 4.31 9.83
CA SER A 41 -18.63 5.57 9.98
C SER A 41 -18.73 6.40 8.69
N SER A 42 -18.69 7.73 8.85
CA SER A 42 -18.78 8.67 7.74
C SER A 42 -17.76 8.33 6.64
N PRO A 43 -18.08 8.43 5.34
CA PRO A 43 -17.19 8.06 4.23
C PRO A 43 -15.78 8.69 4.24
N ASN A 44 -15.59 9.71 5.08
CA ASN A 44 -14.38 10.50 5.21
C ASN A 44 -13.42 10.03 6.33
N VAL A 45 -13.71 8.93 7.02
CA VAL A 45 -12.83 8.45 8.11
C VAL A 45 -11.88 7.34 7.71
N THR A 46 -12.18 6.61 6.63
CA THR A 46 -11.38 5.48 6.14
C THR A 46 -10.63 5.87 4.86
N GLU A 47 -9.53 5.20 4.56
CA GLU A 47 -8.90 5.19 3.25
C GLU A 47 -9.21 3.88 2.52
N TYR A 48 -9.15 3.87 1.19
CA TYR A 48 -9.25 2.61 0.43
C TYR A 48 -7.84 2.22 0.02
N ASP A 49 -7.19 1.47 0.91
CA ASP A 49 -5.75 1.27 0.88
C ASP A 49 -5.37 -0.12 0.38
N HIS A 50 -4.12 -0.24 -0.07
CA HIS A 50 -3.54 -1.46 -0.59
C HIS A 50 -2.79 -2.23 0.50
N LEU A 51 -3.17 -3.49 0.77
CA LEU A 51 -2.43 -4.39 1.67
C LEU A 51 -0.95 -4.51 1.27
N LEU A 52 -0.71 -4.70 -0.02
CA LEU A 52 0.59 -4.52 -0.65
C LEU A 52 0.58 -3.22 -1.46
N SER A 53 1.38 -2.24 -1.05
CA SER A 53 1.50 -0.94 -1.71
C SER A 53 1.75 -1.04 -3.21
N LEU A 54 1.23 -0.07 -3.97
CA LEU A 54 1.63 0.12 -5.37
C LEU A 54 3.12 0.46 -5.50
N GLU A 55 3.70 1.09 -4.48
CA GLU A 55 5.14 1.37 -4.43
C GLU A 55 5.99 0.09 -4.33
N ASP A 56 5.41 -0.98 -3.77
CA ASP A 56 6.03 -2.30 -3.57
C ASP A 56 5.47 -3.35 -4.55
N GLY A 57 4.81 -2.90 -5.61
CA GLY A 57 4.36 -3.75 -6.72
C GLY A 57 3.03 -4.47 -6.50
N GLY A 58 2.19 -3.95 -5.62
CA GLY A 58 0.81 -4.38 -5.43
C GLY A 58 -0.08 -4.14 -6.64
N ASP A 59 -1.19 -4.87 -6.68
CA ASP A 59 -2.18 -4.73 -7.75
C ASP A 59 -3.00 -3.44 -7.55
N PRO A 60 -3.20 -2.62 -8.60
CA PRO A 60 -3.94 -1.37 -8.52
C PRO A 60 -5.42 -1.53 -8.15
N ASN A 61 -6.07 -2.65 -8.48
CA ASN A 61 -7.53 -2.81 -8.35
C ASN A 61 -7.99 -4.24 -8.01
N ASP A 62 -7.13 -5.08 -7.42
CA ASP A 62 -7.55 -6.39 -6.90
C ASP A 62 -8.32 -6.18 -5.57
N PRO A 63 -9.59 -6.62 -5.45
CA PRO A 63 -10.34 -6.53 -4.20
C PRO A 63 -9.73 -7.33 -3.03
N LYS A 64 -8.79 -8.25 -3.29
CA LYS A 64 -8.01 -8.92 -2.24
C LYS A 64 -6.83 -8.09 -1.74
N ASN A 65 -6.38 -7.13 -2.54
CA ASN A 65 -5.34 -6.19 -2.17
C ASN A 65 -5.93 -4.90 -1.56
N LEU A 66 -7.23 -4.67 -1.68
CA LEU A 66 -7.88 -3.43 -1.27
C LEU A 66 -8.77 -3.62 -0.04
N TRP A 67 -8.68 -2.69 0.91
CA TRP A 67 -9.50 -2.72 2.12
C TRP A 67 -9.79 -1.31 2.66
N PRO A 68 -10.90 -1.11 3.39
CA PRO A 68 -11.18 0.16 4.05
C PRO A 68 -10.31 0.29 5.30
N GLU A 69 -9.20 1.00 5.17
CA GLU A 69 -8.25 1.26 6.26
C GLU A 69 -8.80 2.33 7.21
N PRO A 70 -8.95 2.03 8.52
CA PRO A 70 -9.30 3.04 9.51
C PRO A 70 -8.11 4.00 9.74
N PRO A 71 -8.37 5.22 10.22
CA PRO A 71 -7.31 6.17 10.48
C PRO A 71 -6.50 5.75 11.71
N ASP A 72 -5.23 6.14 11.78
CA ASP A 72 -4.39 5.91 12.95
C ASP A 72 -5.04 6.43 14.25
N PRO A 73 -4.84 5.77 15.42
CA PRO A 73 -5.39 6.25 16.68
C PRO A 73 -5.03 7.71 17.00
N GLY A 74 -6.02 8.51 17.40
CA GLY A 74 -5.83 9.94 17.74
C GLY A 74 -5.81 10.89 16.54
N HIS A 75 -6.04 10.37 15.34
CA HIS A 75 -6.05 11.16 14.13
C HIS A 75 -7.35 11.99 13.99
N THR A 76 -7.21 13.30 13.70
CA THR A 76 -8.33 14.25 13.69
C THR A 76 -8.67 14.81 12.32
N HIS A 77 -7.72 14.93 11.38
CA HIS A 77 -7.88 15.38 9.97
C HIS A 77 -6.66 14.94 9.12
N GLY A 78 -6.86 14.40 7.90
CA GLY A 78 -5.75 14.06 6.98
C GLY A 78 -5.29 12.59 6.90
N ILE A 79 -4.07 12.36 6.40
CA ILE A 79 -3.49 11.06 6.02
C ILE A 79 -2.31 10.82 6.97
N ASN A 80 -2.55 10.35 8.19
CA ASN A 80 -1.46 9.76 8.94
C ASN A 80 -1.60 8.26 8.77
N ASN A 81 -0.82 7.73 7.83
CA ASN A 81 -0.66 6.30 7.63
C ASN A 81 0.78 5.95 7.98
N ALA A 82 0.99 5.44 9.20
CA ALA A 82 2.32 5.03 9.66
C ALA A 82 2.97 3.92 8.78
N LYS A 83 2.21 3.29 7.87
CA LYS A 83 2.69 2.34 6.87
C LYS A 83 3.47 3.03 5.74
N ASP A 84 3.11 4.25 5.31
CA ASP A 84 3.72 4.93 4.15
C ASP A 84 5.25 5.06 4.23
N PRO A 85 5.86 5.44 5.36
CA PRO A 85 7.32 5.51 5.47
C PRO A 85 7.98 4.13 5.37
N VAL A 86 7.29 3.07 5.83
CA VAL A 86 7.78 1.68 5.72
C VAL A 86 7.81 1.25 4.25
N GLU A 87 6.71 1.46 3.52
CA GLU A 87 6.60 1.17 2.08
C GLU A 87 7.69 1.91 1.28
N THR A 88 7.83 3.21 1.54
CA THR A 88 8.86 4.04 0.90
C THR A 88 10.26 3.47 1.14
N ARG A 89 10.55 3.01 2.37
CA ARG A 89 11.85 2.45 2.74
C ARG A 89 12.08 1.08 2.10
N LEU A 90 11.04 0.24 2.00
CA LEU A 90 11.10 -1.05 1.31
C LEU A 90 11.37 -0.86 -0.18
N LYS A 91 10.61 -0.01 -0.86
CA LYS A 91 10.86 0.39 -2.25
C LYS A 91 12.29 0.86 -2.47
N GLN A 92 12.81 1.75 -1.62
CA GLN A 92 14.21 2.20 -1.71
C GLN A 92 15.21 1.04 -1.55
N ALA A 93 14.96 0.13 -0.63
CA ALA A 93 15.80 -1.04 -0.43
C ALA A 93 15.77 -1.99 -1.65
N VAL A 94 14.59 -2.19 -2.26
CA VAL A 94 14.42 -2.98 -3.49
C VAL A 94 15.14 -2.32 -4.67
N CYS A 95 14.92 -1.02 -4.89
CA CYS A 95 15.52 -0.28 -6.02
C CYS A 95 17.04 -0.09 -5.90
N SER A 96 17.59 -0.14 -4.68
CA SER A 96 19.03 -0.14 -4.43
C SER A 96 19.66 -1.54 -4.44
N GLY A 97 18.85 -2.60 -4.61
CA GLY A 97 19.31 -3.98 -4.64
C GLY A 97 19.67 -4.58 -3.27
N LYS A 98 19.39 -3.87 -2.17
CA LYS A 98 19.65 -4.35 -0.80
C LYS A 98 18.78 -5.56 -0.42
N VAL A 99 17.56 -5.61 -0.94
CA VAL A 99 16.62 -6.73 -0.74
C VAL A 99 15.93 -7.05 -2.07
N THR A 100 15.43 -8.27 -2.21
CA THR A 100 14.60 -8.63 -3.37
C THR A 100 13.19 -8.08 -3.21
N LEU A 101 12.50 -7.85 -4.34
CA LEU A 101 11.08 -7.47 -4.36
C LEU A 101 10.24 -8.47 -3.55
N ALA A 102 10.47 -9.78 -3.74
CA ALA A 102 9.71 -10.82 -3.05
C ALA A 102 9.89 -10.76 -1.52
N ALA A 103 11.11 -10.50 -1.03
CA ALA A 103 11.37 -10.37 0.40
C ALA A 103 10.69 -9.12 1.00
N ALA A 104 10.73 -7.99 0.30
CA ALA A 104 10.02 -6.78 0.71
C ALA A 104 8.50 -6.99 0.77
N GLN A 105 7.93 -7.55 -0.30
CA GLN A 105 6.50 -7.87 -0.38
C GLN A 105 6.06 -8.79 0.75
N GLN A 106 6.80 -9.89 0.97
CA GLN A 106 6.50 -10.84 2.04
C GLN A 106 6.57 -10.20 3.43
N ALA A 107 7.59 -9.36 3.68
CA ALA A 107 7.72 -8.67 4.96
C ALA A 107 6.55 -7.70 5.19
N LEU A 108 6.15 -6.93 4.17
CA LEU A 108 5.09 -5.94 4.23
C LEU A 108 3.72 -6.58 4.51
N VAL A 109 3.32 -7.58 3.72
CA VAL A 109 1.99 -8.22 3.88
C VAL A 109 1.87 -9.10 5.12
N SER A 110 3.00 -9.57 5.66
CA SER A 110 2.99 -10.40 6.87
C SER A 110 2.78 -9.57 8.14
N ASP A 111 3.53 -8.47 8.26
CA ASP A 111 3.42 -7.50 9.35
C ASP A 111 4.33 -6.31 9.03
N TRP A 112 3.72 -5.24 8.49
CA TRP A 112 4.43 -4.04 8.08
C TRP A 112 5.17 -3.37 9.23
N THR A 113 4.68 -3.48 10.47
CA THR A 113 5.28 -2.82 11.65
C THR A 113 6.66 -3.39 11.99
N THR A 114 6.93 -4.63 11.57
CA THR A 114 8.22 -5.31 11.79
C THR A 114 9.02 -5.52 10.51
N ALA A 115 8.50 -5.14 9.34
CA ALA A 115 9.10 -5.42 8.04
C ALA A 115 10.55 -4.91 7.92
N LEU A 116 10.82 -3.67 8.32
CA LEU A 116 12.17 -3.11 8.27
C LEU A 116 13.14 -3.83 9.20
N ALA A 117 12.69 -4.25 10.39
CA ALA A 117 13.52 -5.01 11.32
C ALA A 117 13.88 -6.39 10.75
N ARG A 118 12.87 -7.10 10.21
CA ARG A 118 13.02 -8.44 9.62
C ARG A 118 14.02 -8.45 8.46
N LEU A 119 14.12 -7.35 7.71
CA LEU A 119 15.02 -7.21 6.57
C LEU A 119 16.35 -6.51 6.91
N GLY A 120 16.59 -6.14 8.18
CA GLY A 120 17.82 -5.45 8.58
C GLY A 120 17.97 -4.04 7.99
N LEU A 121 16.86 -3.31 7.83
CA LEU A 121 16.79 -1.98 7.20
C LEU A 121 16.64 -0.81 8.19
N LYS A 122 16.71 -1.11 9.50
CA LYS A 122 16.71 -0.13 10.60
C LYS A 122 18.05 0.59 10.73
#